data_AF-A0A660PSM3-F1
#
_entry.id   AF-A0A660PSM3-F1
#
_cell.length_a   1.000
_cell.length_b   1.000
_cell.length_c   1.000
_cell.angle_alpha   90.00
_cell.angle_beta   90.00
_cell.angle_gamma   90.00
#
_symmetry.space_group_name_H-M   'P 1'
#
loop_
_entity.id
_entity.type
_entity.pdbx_description
1 polymer ?
#
loop_
_entity_poly.entity_id
_entity_poly.type
_entity_poly.pdbx_seq_one_letter_code
_entity_poly.pdbx_strand_id
1 'polypeptide(L)'
;MNCQEALSLLYDIIDKEASEIDVAQVQEHLNRCRDCAGIYKIEESISRLIQEKLKHKEPTPCFDVLKSNVLQQLDDIDAENC
;
A
#
# COMPACT_ATOMS: atom_id res chain seq x y z
N MET A 1 -3.89 -14.23 19.28
CA MET A 1 -3.34 -12.88 19.06
C MET A 1 -3.89 -11.94 20.11
N ASN A 2 -3.00 -11.25 20.84
CA ASN A 2 -3.39 -10.21 21.80
C ASN A 2 -3.61 -8.87 21.09
N CYS A 3 -4.33 -7.93 21.72
CA CYS A 3 -4.62 -6.61 21.14
C CYS A 3 -3.34 -5.84 20.75
N GLN A 4 -2.27 -5.99 21.52
CA GLN A 4 -1.00 -5.31 21.26
C GLN A 4 -0.25 -5.90 20.05
N GLU A 5 -0.31 -7.22 19.86
CA GLU A 5 0.23 -7.88 18.68
C GLU A 5 -0.59 -7.52 17.43
N ALA A 6 -1.92 -7.48 17.56
CA ALA A 6 -2.82 -7.08 16.48
C ALA A 6 -2.56 -5.66 16.02
N LEU A 7 -2.22 -4.77 16.95
CA LEU A 7 -1.90 -3.37 16.66
C LEU A 7 -0.51 -3.20 16.04
N SER A 8 0.46 -4.05 16.41
CA SER A 8 1.79 -4.07 15.75
C SER A 8 1.66 -4.53 14.30
N LEU A 9 1.02 -5.68 14.07
CA LEU A 9 0.81 -6.20 12.71
C LEU A 9 -0.11 -5.28 11.88
N LEU A 10 -0.94 -4.46 12.52
CA LEU A 10 -1.76 -3.46 11.84
C LEU A 10 -0.92 -2.50 10.99
N TYR A 11 0.20 -2.02 11.54
CA TYR A 11 1.10 -1.10 10.84
C TYR A 11 1.77 -1.81 9.66
N ASP A 12 2.24 -3.04 9.87
CA ASP A 12 2.80 -3.87 8.80
C ASP A 12 1.77 -4.15 7.69
N ILE A 13 0.49 -4.34 8.04
CA ILE A 13 -0.61 -4.50 7.06
C ILE A 13 -0.83 -3.21 6.27
N ILE A 14 -0.78 -2.06 6.93
CA ILE A 14 -0.98 -0.75 6.29
C ILE A 14 0.17 -0.44 5.32
N ASP A 15 1.40 -0.76 5.70
CA ASP A 15 2.60 -0.59 4.88
C ASP A 15 2.77 -1.71 3.82
N LYS A 16 1.85 -2.68 3.79
CA LYS A 16 1.85 -3.86 2.89
C LYS A 16 3.07 -4.77 3.07
N GLU A 17 3.65 -4.77 4.26
CA GLU A 17 4.76 -5.64 4.65
C GLU A 17 4.28 -6.89 5.42
N ALA A 18 3.01 -6.95 5.81
CA ALA A 18 2.43 -8.12 6.47
C ALA A 18 2.13 -9.27 5.49
N SER A 19 2.28 -10.50 5.99
CA SER A 19 1.92 -11.70 5.23
C SER A 19 0.40 -11.90 5.20
N GLU A 20 -0.11 -12.61 4.18
CA GLU A 20 -1.54 -12.92 4.06
C GLU A 20 -2.10 -13.67 5.28
N ILE A 21 -1.26 -14.49 5.92
CA ILE A 21 -1.59 -15.21 7.16
C ILE A 21 -1.82 -14.23 8.31
N ASP A 22 -0.98 -13.21 8.43
CA ASP A 22 -1.07 -12.19 9.49
C ASP A 22 -2.30 -11.30 9.30
N VAL A 23 -2.62 -10.96 8.04
CA VAL A 23 -3.85 -10.26 7.68
C VAL A 23 -5.09 -11.04 8.15
N ALA A 24 -5.14 -12.35 7.89
CA ALA A 24 -6.26 -13.20 8.29
C ALA A 24 -6.39 -13.30 9.83
N GLN A 25 -5.27 -13.41 10.55
CA GLN A 25 -5.28 -13.46 12.02
C GLN A 25 -5.75 -12.14 12.65
N VAL A 26 -5.29 -11.00 12.11
CA VAL A 26 -5.75 -9.69 12.54
C VAL A 26 -7.24 -9.52 12.24
N GLN A 27 -7.72 -9.93 11.07
CA GLN A 27 -9.16 -9.89 10.75
C GLN A 27 -10.01 -10.74 11.72
N GLU A 28 -9.56 -11.93 12.12
CA GLU A 28 -10.26 -12.71 13.14
C GLU A 28 -10.32 -11.95 14.48
N HIS A 29 -9.21 -11.31 14.87
CA HIS A 29 -9.15 -10.50 16.09
C HIS A 29 -10.09 -9.28 16.04
N LEU A 30 -10.11 -8.55 14.92
CA LEU A 30 -10.99 -7.39 14.71
C LEU A 30 -12.48 -7.76 14.77
N ASN A 31 -12.85 -8.98 14.37
CA ASN A 31 -14.22 -9.48 14.50
C ASN A 31 -14.62 -9.76 15.96
N ARG A 32 -13.67 -10.04 16.86
CA ARG A 32 -13.92 -10.32 18.28
C ARG A 32 -13.70 -9.10 19.18
N CYS A 33 -12.80 -8.19 18.81
CA CYS A 33 -12.39 -7.05 19.62
C CYS A 33 -12.83 -5.72 19.01
N ARG A 34 -13.84 -5.07 19.63
CA ARG A 34 -14.41 -3.82 19.14
C ARG A 34 -13.44 -2.64 19.26
N ASP A 35 -12.58 -2.61 20.28
CA ASP A 35 -11.57 -1.56 20.45
C ASP A 35 -10.53 -1.58 19.33
N CYS A 36 -9.98 -2.76 19.02
CA CYS A 36 -9.04 -2.93 17.91
C CYS A 36 -9.70 -2.63 16.56
N ALA A 37 -10.98 -2.99 16.36
CA ALA A 37 -11.74 -2.64 15.16
C ALA A 37 -11.88 -1.12 14.97
N GLY A 38 -12.09 -0.38 16.07
CA GLY A 38 -12.14 1.08 16.04
C GLY A 38 -10.82 1.70 15.61
N ILE A 39 -9.70 1.25 16.20
CA ILE A 39 -8.36 1.73 15.87
C ILE A 39 -8.02 1.41 14.41
N TYR A 40 -8.27 0.18 13.95
CA TYR A 40 -8.04 -0.20 12.56
C TYR A 40 -8.76 0.70 11.56
N LYS A 41 -10.03 1.00 11.83
CA LYS A 41 -10.84 1.85 10.95
C LYS A 41 -10.29 3.27 10.85
N ILE A 42 -9.78 3.81 11.95
CA ILE A 42 -9.15 5.15 11.98
C ILE A 42 -7.86 5.13 11.16
N GLU A 43 -6.98 4.17 11.44
CA GLU A 43 -5.70 4.01 10.73
C GLU A 43 -5.89 3.77 9.23
N GLU A 44 -6.85 2.93 8.84
CA GLU A 44 -7.21 2.72 7.43
C GLU A 44 -7.68 4.02 6.78
N SER A 45 -8.49 4.82 7.49
CA SER A 45 -8.98 6.11 6.98
C SER A 45 -7.84 7.10 6.78
N ILE A 46 -6.87 7.14 7.70
CA ILE A 46 -5.67 7.99 7.61
C ILE A 46 -4.80 7.54 6.43
N SER A 47 -4.50 6.24 6.33
CA SER A 47 -3.71 5.69 5.22
C SER A 47 -4.36 5.98 3.87
N ARG A 48 -5.68 5.78 3.76
CA ARG A 48 -6.44 6.11 2.55
C ARG A 48 -6.36 7.60 2.21
N LEU A 49 -6.49 8.49 3.20
CA LEU A 49 -6.36 9.93 3.00
C LEU A 49 -4.96 10.30 2.51
N ILE A 50 -3.90 9.72 3.09
CA ILE A 50 -2.52 9.94 2.67
C ILE A 50 -2.33 9.47 1.22
N GLN A 51 -2.80 8.26 0.88
CA GLN A 51 -2.74 7.74 -0.48
C GLN A 51 -3.52 8.61 -1.48
N GLU A 52 -4.68 9.12 -1.09
CA GLU A 52 -5.47 10.04 -1.91
C GLU A 52 -4.68 11.34 -2.16
N LYS A 53 -4.09 11.94 -1.13
CA LYS A 53 -3.23 13.13 -1.28
C LYS A 53 -1.99 12.87 -2.14
N LEU A 54 -1.38 11.69 -2.03
CA LEU A 54 -0.24 11.30 -2.86
C LEU A 54 -0.66 11.07 -4.33
N LYS A 55 -1.82 10.47 -4.58
CA LYS A 55 -2.37 10.28 -5.93
C LYS A 55 -2.77 11.59 -6.61
N HIS A 56 -3.24 12.56 -5.84
CA HIS A 56 -3.57 13.90 -6.34
C HIS A 56 -2.36 14.82 -6.53
N LYS A 57 -1.14 14.33 -6.27
CA LYS A 57 0.05 14.97 -6.81
C LYS A 57 -0.01 14.71 -8.31
N GLU A 58 -0.57 15.67 -9.05
CA GLU A 58 -0.66 15.64 -10.52
C GLU A 58 0.68 15.12 -11.06
N PRO A 59 0.66 14.18 -12.03
CA PRO A 59 1.89 13.78 -12.67
C PRO A 59 2.54 15.04 -13.20
N THR A 60 3.63 15.45 -12.56
CA THR A 60 4.45 16.56 -13.03
C THR A 60 4.72 16.25 -14.50
N PRO A 61 4.49 17.15 -15.46
CA PRO A 61 4.58 16.84 -16.90
C PRO A 61 5.92 16.19 -17.30
N CYS A 62 6.96 16.38 -16.49
CA CYS A 62 8.25 15.70 -16.60
C CYS A 62 8.19 14.16 -16.44
N PHE A 63 7.28 13.62 -15.62
CA PHE A 63 7.15 12.19 -15.37
C PHE A 63 6.65 11.42 -16.59
N ASP A 64 5.65 11.94 -17.30
CA ASP A 64 5.15 11.31 -18.53
C ASP A 64 6.22 11.35 -19.64
N VAL A 65 6.93 12.47 -19.77
CA VAL A 65 8.06 12.60 -20.71
C VAL A 65 9.17 11.60 -20.37
N LEU A 66 9.50 11.44 -19.08
CA LEU A 66 10.51 10.48 -18.64
C LEU A 66 10.04 9.04 -18.90
N LYS A 67 8.80 8.72 -18.57
CA LYS A 67 8.20 7.40 -18.81
C LYS A 67 8.20 7.04 -20.30
N SER A 68 7.83 7.97 -21.17
CA SER A 68 7.91 7.78 -22.63
C SER A 68 9.34 7.57 -23.10
N ASN A 69 10.32 8.30 -22.58
CA ASN A 69 11.73 8.10 -22.94
C ASN A 69 12.28 6.74 -22.49
N VAL A 70 11.89 6.28 -21.30
CA VAL A 70 12.31 4.97 -20.79
C VAL A 70 11.67 3.84 -21.60
N LEU A 71 10.38 3.94 -21.93
CA LEU A 71 9.71 2.96 -22.78
C LEU A 71 10.34 2.89 -24.17
N GLN A 72 10.64 4.05 -24.77
CA GLN A 72 11.30 4.12 -26.07
C GLN A 72 12.68 3.44 -26.05
N GLN A 73 13.48 3.68 -25.01
CA GLN A 73 14.78 3.02 -24.87
C GLN A 73 14.67 1.50 -24.69
N LEU A 74 13.63 1.01 -24.00
CA LEU A 74 13.40 -0.42 -23.86
C LEU A 74 13.01 -1.05 -25.21
N ASP A 75 12.13 -0.41 -25.97
CA ASP A 75 11.75 -0.85 -27.32
C ASP A 75 12.97 -0.88 -28.27
N ASP A 76 13.85 0.13 -28.19
CA ASP A 76 15.06 0.19 -29.01
C ASP A 76 16.03 -0.97 -28.65
N ILE A 77 16.20 -1.28 -27.36
CA ILE A 77 17.05 -2.39 -26.90
C ILE A 77 16.47 -3.75 -27.30
N ASP A 78 15.14 -3.91 -27.24
CA ASP A 78 14.47 -5.14 -27.68
C ASP A 78 14.56 -5.30 -29.21
N ALA A 79 14.50 -4.19 -29.96
CA ALA A 79 14.71 -4.20 -31.41
C ALA A 79 16.16 -4.49 -31.82
N GLU A 80 17.15 -4.07 -31.02
CA GLU A 80 18.58 -4.36 -31.24
C GLU A 80 18.97 -5.81 -30.88
N ASN A 81 18.17 -6.50 -30.06
CA ASN A 81 18.40 -7.90 -29.66
C ASN A 81 17.60 -8.94 -30.49
N CYS A 82 16.96 -8.52 -31.58
CA CYS A 82 16.27 -9.40 -32.55
C CYS A 82 17.09 -9.65 -33.83
#